data_AF-A0A5B7EC37-F1
#
_entry.id   AF-A0A5B7EC37-F1
#
_cell.length_a   1.000
_cell.length_b   1.000
_cell.length_c   1.000
_cell.angle_alpha   90.00
_cell.angle_beta   90.00
_cell.angle_gamma   90.00
#
_symmetry.space_group_name_H-M   'P 1'
#
loop_
_entity.id
_entity.type
_entity.pdbx_description
1 polymer ?
#
loop_
_entity_poly.entity_id
_entity_poly.type
_entity_poly.pdbx_seq_one_letter_code
_entity_poly.pdbx_strand_id
1 'polypeptide(L)'
;MSQMEQEFGRYAELETTWLVLFIITLIILVVCLFVLIFLRKRIAIAVALIGQASKAVGSIMSTLFFPVVPYILQLIFLALFCVVAVLLASAGKANYRIMCKTDAGCDCSAYKENDTCSMDTFDAALCPNASCQFFDYVEDPKVPWFHAYNLFALFWSMFFVSAFGEMVLAGAFASWYWVFDKSKVPTFAVSMSLGRTLRYHTGTLAFGSLIIAIVRMIRVILEYIDHKVKEKTDSKIIRALLCCCRCCLWCLEKFLKFINRNAYVYCAIYGKNFCVSAKNAFSLIMRNIVRVVVLDKVTDFLLFIGKMVVVGGIGVASFFIFSGEVPGVGPHLPEMNYYLTPVIIITIGTFFIASAFFDVYAMAVDTLFLCFLEDCERNDGSAEKPYFMSKDLMRILNKKNKDKDKEE
;
A
#
# COMPACT_ATOMS: atom_id res chain seq x y z
N MET A 1 10.03 21.84 -26.03
CA MET A 1 9.36 20.66 -26.62
C MET A 1 9.84 20.42 -28.05
N SER A 2 10.03 21.46 -28.87
CA SER A 2 10.46 21.36 -30.27
C SER A 2 11.88 20.85 -30.55
N GLN A 3 12.89 21.17 -29.72
CA GLN A 3 14.27 20.71 -29.95
C GLN A 3 14.46 19.21 -29.73
N MET A 4 13.81 18.65 -28.70
CA MET A 4 13.90 17.22 -28.41
C MET A 4 13.16 16.39 -29.46
N GLU A 5 12.03 16.88 -29.98
CA GLU A 5 11.30 16.25 -31.09
C GLU A 5 12.07 16.28 -32.40
N GLN A 6 12.75 17.40 -32.72
CA GLN A 6 13.63 17.48 -33.90
C GLN A 6 14.86 16.57 -33.78
N GLU A 7 15.48 16.50 -32.60
CA GLU A 7 16.57 15.56 -32.31
C GLU A 7 16.10 14.11 -32.46
N PHE A 8 14.96 13.74 -31.87
CA PHE A 8 14.38 12.39 -32.02
C PHE A 8 14.05 12.04 -33.46
N GLY A 9 13.48 12.98 -34.24
CA GLY A 9 13.21 12.80 -35.67
C GLY A 9 14.50 12.51 -36.45
N ARG A 10 15.57 13.25 -36.15
CA ARG A 10 16.89 13.05 -36.77
C ARG A 10 17.47 11.67 -36.42
N TYR A 11 17.36 11.21 -35.17
CA TYR A 11 17.80 9.87 -34.77
C TYR A 11 16.93 8.75 -35.38
N ALA A 12 15.64 8.99 -35.59
CA ALA A 12 14.72 8.02 -36.19
C ALA A 12 14.94 7.82 -37.70
N GLU A 13 15.52 8.79 -38.41
CA GLU A 13 15.87 8.67 -39.83
C GLU A 13 17.23 7.97 -40.07
N LEU A 14 18.07 7.83 -39.03
CA LEU A 14 19.36 7.14 -39.16
C LEU A 14 19.18 5.60 -39.11
N GLU A 15 19.59 4.91 -40.19
CA GLU A 15 19.61 3.43 -40.27
C GLU A 15 20.43 2.80 -39.13
N THR A 16 21.49 3.48 -38.68
CA THR A 16 22.35 3.03 -37.57
C THR A 16 21.60 2.98 -36.23
N THR A 17 20.65 3.88 -35.98
CA THR A 17 19.82 3.88 -34.77
C THR A 17 18.94 2.63 -34.73
N TRP A 18 18.31 2.28 -35.85
CA TRP A 18 17.48 1.08 -35.97
C TRP A 18 18.31 -0.21 -35.84
N LEU A 19 19.52 -0.24 -36.39
CA LEU A 19 20.43 -1.36 -36.24
C LEU A 19 20.87 -1.55 -34.77
N VAL A 20 21.20 -0.47 -34.05
CA VAL A 20 21.53 -0.52 -32.62
C VAL A 20 20.34 -0.99 -31.80
N LEU A 21 19.14 -0.44 -32.03
CA LEU A 21 17.92 -0.87 -31.34
C LEU A 21 17.59 -2.34 -31.62
N PHE A 22 17.77 -2.80 -32.86
CA PHE A 22 17.57 -4.20 -33.23
C PHE A 22 18.53 -5.11 -32.47
N ILE A 23 19.82 -4.78 -32.43
CA ILE A 23 20.83 -5.58 -31.69
C ILE A 23 20.49 -5.62 -30.20
N ILE A 24 20.17 -4.48 -29.59
CA ILE A 24 19.78 -4.42 -28.17
C ILE A 24 18.54 -5.30 -27.92
N THR A 25 17.52 -5.19 -28.77
CA THR A 25 16.28 -5.97 -28.65
C THR A 25 16.53 -7.46 -28.84
N LEU A 26 17.41 -7.84 -29.77
CA LEU A 26 17.80 -9.23 -30.01
C LEU A 26 18.55 -9.81 -28.79
N ILE A 27 19.50 -9.06 -28.21
CA ILE A 27 20.20 -9.49 -27.00
C ILE A 27 19.22 -9.68 -25.85
N ILE A 28 18.32 -8.73 -25.63
CA ILE A 28 17.26 -8.82 -24.61
C ILE A 28 16.40 -10.07 -24.86
N LEU A 29 15.97 -10.31 -26.10
CA LEU A 29 15.16 -11.47 -26.47
C LEU A 29 15.88 -12.78 -26.16
N VAL A 30 17.15 -12.89 -26.54
CA VAL A 30 17.98 -14.07 -26.28
C VAL A 30 18.14 -14.31 -24.78
N VAL A 31 18.44 -13.27 -23.99
CA VAL A 31 18.54 -13.36 -22.53
C VAL A 31 17.20 -13.80 -21.93
N CYS A 32 16.09 -13.19 -22.35
CA CYS A 32 14.74 -13.57 -21.90
C CYS A 32 14.44 -15.04 -22.23
N LEU A 33 14.75 -15.51 -23.43
CA LEU A 33 14.57 -16.90 -23.83
C LEU A 33 15.38 -17.84 -22.95
N PHE A 34 16.65 -17.55 -22.69
CA PHE A 34 17.48 -18.34 -21.79
C PHE A 34 16.87 -18.39 -20.38
N VAL A 35 16.47 -17.25 -19.82
CA VAL A 35 15.83 -17.17 -18.50
C VAL A 35 14.55 -18.02 -18.45
N LEU A 36 13.68 -17.93 -19.48
CA LEU A 36 12.45 -18.73 -19.56
C LEU A 36 12.74 -20.23 -19.64
N ILE A 37 13.76 -20.65 -20.40
CA ILE A 37 14.17 -22.04 -20.52
C ILE A 37 14.70 -22.56 -19.17
N PHE A 38 15.62 -21.84 -18.54
CA PHE A 38 16.21 -22.23 -17.25
C PHE A 38 15.18 -22.27 -16.11
N LEU A 39 14.23 -21.33 -16.11
CA LEU A 39 13.22 -21.23 -15.06
C LEU A 39 11.92 -21.98 -15.38
N ARG A 40 11.83 -22.69 -16.52
CA ARG A 40 10.61 -23.40 -16.97
C ARG A 40 9.94 -24.24 -15.88
N LYS A 41 10.71 -25.04 -15.14
CA LYS A 41 10.18 -25.88 -14.05
C LYS A 41 9.63 -25.03 -12.89
N ARG A 42 10.25 -23.89 -12.59
CA ARG A 42 9.82 -22.96 -11.53
C ARG A 42 8.58 -22.18 -11.97
N ILE A 43 8.53 -21.75 -13.22
CA ILE A 43 7.37 -21.08 -13.83
C ILE A 43 6.16 -22.02 -13.83
N ALA A 44 6.36 -23.31 -14.14
CA ALA A 44 5.27 -24.29 -14.07
C ALA A 44 4.65 -24.40 -12.66
N ILE A 45 5.48 -24.38 -11.61
CA ILE A 45 5.01 -24.36 -10.22
C ILE A 45 4.24 -23.05 -9.94
N ALA A 46 4.78 -21.91 -10.37
CA ALA A 46 4.13 -20.61 -10.19
C ALA A 46 2.75 -20.57 -10.86
N VAL A 47 2.64 -20.98 -12.12
CA VAL A 47 1.37 -21.05 -12.86
C VAL A 47 0.39 -21.99 -12.18
N ALA A 48 0.83 -23.15 -11.72
CA ALA A 48 -0.04 -24.09 -11.00
C ALA A 48 -0.55 -23.50 -9.68
N LEU A 49 0.29 -22.81 -8.90
CA LEU A 49 -0.11 -22.13 -7.67
C LEU A 49 -1.07 -20.98 -7.92
N ILE A 50 -0.83 -20.17 -8.95
CA ILE A 50 -1.74 -19.10 -9.39
C ILE A 50 -3.10 -19.72 -9.75
N GLY A 51 -3.12 -20.84 -10.48
CA GLY A 51 -4.37 -21.58 -10.74
C GLY A 51 -5.09 -22.07 -9.47
N GLN A 52 -4.34 -22.47 -8.44
CA GLN A 52 -4.93 -22.80 -7.13
C GLN A 52 -5.45 -21.56 -6.40
N ALA A 53 -4.78 -20.41 -6.52
CA ALA A 53 -5.24 -19.14 -5.97
C ALA A 53 -6.58 -18.73 -6.60
N SER A 54 -6.73 -18.84 -7.92
CA SER A 54 -8.02 -18.63 -8.59
C SER A 54 -9.12 -19.52 -8.04
N LYS A 55 -8.83 -20.81 -7.80
CA LYS A 55 -9.80 -21.75 -7.21
C LYS A 55 -10.14 -21.40 -5.77
N ALA A 56 -9.15 -20.99 -4.97
CA ALA A 56 -9.35 -20.61 -3.58
C ALA A 56 -10.20 -19.33 -3.44
N VAL A 57 -9.88 -18.30 -4.24
CA VAL A 57 -10.69 -17.08 -4.36
C VAL A 57 -12.10 -17.46 -4.82
N GLY A 58 -12.21 -18.26 -5.89
CA GLY A 58 -13.44 -18.86 -6.43
C GLY A 58 -14.32 -19.54 -5.38
N SER A 59 -13.70 -20.30 -4.48
CA SER A 59 -14.37 -21.06 -3.42
C SER A 59 -14.80 -20.18 -2.24
N ILE A 60 -14.11 -19.06 -1.99
CA ILE A 60 -14.38 -18.16 -0.87
C ILE A 60 -14.65 -16.76 -1.42
N MET A 61 -15.75 -16.60 -2.17
CA MET A 61 -16.12 -15.33 -2.84
C MET A 61 -16.23 -14.14 -1.87
N SER A 62 -16.53 -14.37 -0.59
CA SER A 62 -16.54 -13.33 0.44
C SER A 62 -15.18 -12.64 0.63
N THR A 63 -14.07 -13.26 0.22
CA THR A 63 -12.74 -12.63 0.23
C THR A 63 -12.64 -11.44 -0.73
N LEU A 64 -13.40 -11.43 -1.83
CA LEU A 64 -13.38 -10.34 -2.81
C LEU A 64 -14.04 -9.06 -2.29
N PHE A 65 -15.04 -9.20 -1.42
CA PHE A 65 -15.73 -8.05 -0.81
C PHE A 65 -15.05 -7.57 0.48
N PHE A 66 -14.24 -8.43 1.09
CA PHE A 66 -13.58 -8.12 2.35
C PHE A 66 -12.75 -6.82 2.35
N PRO A 67 -11.98 -6.46 1.30
CA PRO A 67 -11.22 -5.20 1.25
C PRO A 67 -12.02 -3.92 1.50
N VAL A 68 -13.34 -3.94 1.25
CA VAL A 68 -14.21 -2.79 1.54
C VAL A 68 -14.10 -2.40 3.02
N VAL A 69 -14.01 -3.38 3.92
CA VAL A 69 -13.90 -3.15 5.37
C VAL A 69 -12.61 -2.38 5.73
N PRO A 70 -11.39 -2.85 5.42
CA PRO A 70 -10.18 -2.09 5.69
C PRO A 70 -10.11 -0.77 4.93
N TYR A 71 -10.66 -0.64 3.71
CA TYR A 71 -10.71 0.66 3.02
C TYR A 71 -11.57 1.68 3.76
N ILE A 72 -12.77 1.29 4.22
CA ILE A 72 -13.62 2.17 5.03
C ILE A 72 -12.90 2.57 6.32
N LEU A 73 -12.25 1.62 7.00
CA LEU A 73 -11.48 1.93 8.21
C LEU A 73 -10.32 2.90 7.93
N GLN A 74 -9.61 2.74 6.80
CA GLN A 74 -8.56 3.67 6.39
C GLN A 74 -9.11 5.08 6.12
N LEU A 75 -10.26 5.19 5.45
CA LEU A 75 -10.93 6.48 5.24
C LEU A 75 -11.36 7.13 6.56
N ILE A 76 -11.85 6.34 7.52
CA ILE A 76 -12.19 6.83 8.86
C ILE A 76 -10.96 7.38 9.57
N PHE A 77 -9.83 6.68 9.55
CA PHE A 77 -8.59 7.17 10.16
C PHE A 77 -8.04 8.41 9.46
N LEU A 78 -8.16 8.50 8.13
CA LEU A 78 -7.80 9.69 7.38
C LEU A 78 -8.68 10.89 7.75
N ALA A 79 -10.00 10.69 7.85
CA ALA A 79 -10.92 11.72 8.28
C ALA A 79 -10.61 12.18 9.71
N LEU A 80 -10.35 11.24 10.63
CA LEU A 80 -9.94 11.54 11.99
C LEU A 80 -8.66 12.37 12.04
N PHE A 81 -7.65 12.00 11.24
CA PHE A 81 -6.41 12.76 11.13
C PHE A 81 -6.68 14.21 10.68
N CYS A 82 -7.51 14.40 9.65
CA CYS A 82 -7.87 15.73 9.15
C CYS A 82 -8.60 16.56 10.21
N VAL A 83 -9.59 15.98 10.89
CA VAL A 83 -10.32 16.66 11.97
C VAL A 83 -9.37 17.08 13.09
N VAL A 84 -8.53 16.17 13.58
CA VAL A 84 -7.55 16.49 14.63
C VAL A 84 -6.55 17.55 14.17
N ALA A 85 -6.10 17.50 12.91
CA ALA A 85 -5.20 18.50 12.36
C ALA A 85 -5.84 19.89 12.30
N VAL A 86 -7.10 19.99 11.87
CA VAL A 86 -7.84 21.27 11.85
C VAL A 86 -8.06 21.79 13.27
N LEU A 87 -8.46 20.92 14.21
CA LEU A 87 -8.66 21.32 15.60
C LEU A 87 -7.37 21.85 16.24
N LEU A 88 -6.23 21.17 16.01
CA LEU A 88 -4.92 21.62 16.49
C LEU A 88 -4.49 22.95 15.84
N ALA A 89 -4.70 23.12 14.53
CA ALA A 89 -4.40 24.37 13.84
C ALA A 89 -5.26 25.55 14.34
N SER A 90 -6.48 25.26 14.83
CA SER A 90 -7.39 26.26 15.41
C SER A 90 -7.20 26.52 16.90
N ALA A 91 -6.26 25.83 17.57
CA ALA A 91 -6.12 25.88 19.03
C ALA A 91 -5.38 27.13 19.56
N GLY A 92 -4.94 28.03 18.68
CA GLY A 92 -4.26 29.25 19.06
C GLY A 92 -5.11 30.17 19.94
N LYS A 93 -4.50 30.80 20.94
CA LYS A 93 -5.18 31.79 21.78
C LYS A 93 -5.01 33.18 21.19
N ALA A 94 -6.11 33.92 21.05
CA ALA A 94 -6.06 35.30 20.61
C ALA A 94 -5.29 36.15 21.63
N ASN A 95 -4.27 36.84 21.14
CA ASN A 95 -3.43 37.72 21.92
C ASN A 95 -3.75 39.17 21.53
N TYR A 96 -4.12 39.97 22.52
CA TYR A 96 -4.48 41.37 22.33
C TYR A 96 -3.40 42.25 22.92
N ARG A 97 -3.06 43.33 22.23
CA ARG A 97 -2.04 44.28 22.64
C ARG A 97 -2.55 45.71 22.61
N ILE A 98 -1.94 46.54 23.44
CA ILE A 98 -2.26 47.96 23.52
C ILE A 98 -1.61 48.70 22.34
N MET A 99 -2.47 49.33 21.53
CA MET A 99 -2.10 50.15 20.37
C MET A 99 -2.49 51.60 20.63
N CYS A 100 -1.54 52.52 20.41
CA CYS A 100 -1.74 53.95 20.58
C CYS A 100 -2.37 54.57 19.32
N LYS A 101 -3.29 55.53 19.51
CA LYS A 101 -3.98 56.22 18.40
C LYS A 101 -3.13 57.30 17.72
N THR A 102 -2.07 57.74 18.39
CA THR A 102 -1.20 58.84 17.96
C THR A 102 0.24 58.37 17.81
N ASP A 103 0.94 58.86 16.77
CA ASP A 103 2.35 58.53 16.48
C ASP A 103 3.33 58.98 17.58
N ALA A 104 2.89 59.83 18.51
CA ALA A 104 3.66 60.26 19.68
C ALA A 104 3.75 59.18 20.79
N GLY A 105 3.16 58.00 20.57
CA GLY A 105 3.03 56.94 21.57
C GLY A 105 1.97 57.25 22.63
N CYS A 106 1.75 56.29 23.52
CA CYS A 106 0.88 56.43 24.69
C CYS A 106 1.58 55.77 25.89
N ASP A 107 2.15 56.60 26.75
CA ASP A 107 2.73 56.19 28.03
C ASP A 107 1.81 56.68 29.14
N CYS A 108 0.89 55.81 29.54
CA CYS A 108 -0.08 56.06 30.59
C CYS A 108 0.39 55.34 31.87
N SER A 109 0.04 55.87 33.05
CA SER A 109 0.45 55.28 34.34
C SER A 109 0.02 53.82 34.53
N ALA A 110 -1.04 53.38 33.83
CA ALA A 110 -1.58 52.02 33.90
C ALA A 110 -1.19 51.11 32.74
N TYR A 111 -0.78 51.66 31.58
CA TYR A 111 -0.65 50.91 30.33
C TYR A 111 0.47 51.49 29.46
N LYS A 112 1.32 50.61 28.91
CA LYS A 112 2.33 50.98 27.93
C LYS A 112 1.99 50.43 26.55
N GLU A 113 2.55 51.06 25.52
CA GLU A 113 2.48 50.57 24.15
C GLU A 113 3.02 49.13 24.07
N ASN A 114 2.31 48.26 23.34
CA ASN A 114 2.64 46.86 23.11
C ASN A 114 2.49 45.91 24.33
N ASP A 115 1.99 46.41 25.48
CA ASP A 115 1.61 45.57 26.60
C ASP A 115 0.44 44.65 26.24
N THR A 116 0.39 43.46 26.85
CA THR A 116 -0.72 42.52 26.71
C THR A 116 -1.96 43.02 27.45
N CYS A 117 -3.11 42.99 26.79
CA CYS A 117 -4.39 43.40 27.37
C CYS A 117 -5.46 42.33 27.16
N SER A 118 -6.56 42.42 27.92
CA SER A 118 -7.79 41.67 27.66
C SER A 118 -8.92 42.67 27.38
N MET A 119 -9.80 42.33 26.44
CA MET A 119 -10.99 43.13 26.13
C MET A 119 -11.85 43.39 27.37
N ASP A 120 -11.91 42.44 28.30
CA ASP A 120 -12.76 42.53 29.50
C ASP A 120 -12.17 43.44 30.60
N THR A 121 -10.85 43.66 30.61
CA THR A 121 -10.14 44.41 31.67
C THR A 121 -9.57 45.73 31.19
N PHE A 122 -9.67 46.03 29.89
CA PHE A 122 -9.16 47.27 29.33
C PHE A 122 -10.12 48.42 29.62
N ASP A 123 -9.63 49.43 30.35
CA ASP A 123 -10.40 50.64 30.63
C ASP A 123 -9.87 51.83 29.81
N ALA A 124 -10.67 52.26 28.84
CA ALA A 124 -10.35 53.40 28.00
C ALA A 124 -10.33 54.73 28.78
N ALA A 125 -10.96 54.82 29.95
CA ALA A 125 -10.94 56.02 30.78
C ALA A 125 -9.55 56.25 31.42
N LEU A 126 -8.82 55.18 31.73
CA LEU A 126 -7.45 55.23 32.27
C LEU A 126 -6.43 55.69 31.21
N CYS A 127 -6.71 55.46 29.92
CA CYS A 127 -5.84 55.90 28.83
C CYS A 127 -6.65 56.14 27.52
N PRO A 128 -7.16 57.36 27.29
CA PRO A 128 -8.06 57.67 26.15
C PRO A 128 -7.41 57.48 24.76
N ASN A 129 -6.08 57.63 24.72
CA ASN A 129 -5.27 57.52 23.50
C ASN A 129 -4.80 56.08 23.21
N ALA A 130 -5.17 55.11 24.04
CA ALA A 130 -4.88 53.69 23.84
C ALA A 130 -6.11 52.92 23.37
N SER A 131 -5.88 51.78 22.72
CA SER A 131 -6.91 50.80 22.39
C SER A 131 -6.34 49.38 22.50
N CYS A 132 -7.10 48.45 23.08
CA CYS A 132 -6.75 47.03 23.09
C CYS A 132 -7.19 46.40 21.77
N GLN A 133 -6.23 45.99 20.94
CA GLN A 133 -6.51 45.43 19.61
C GLN A 133 -5.94 44.01 19.48
N PHE A 134 -6.60 43.19 18.67
CA PHE A 134 -6.07 41.89 18.29
C PHE A 134 -4.73 42.06 17.57
N PHE A 135 -3.71 41.33 18.01
CA PHE A 135 -2.40 41.36 17.40
C PHE A 135 -2.13 40.07 16.62
N ASP A 136 -2.15 38.93 17.30
CA ASP A 136 -1.87 37.62 16.72
C ASP A 136 -2.54 36.47 17.49
N TYR A 137 -2.46 35.26 16.94
CA TYR A 137 -2.73 34.04 17.69
C TYR A 137 -1.42 33.50 18.25
N VAL A 138 -1.34 33.36 19.58
CA VAL A 138 -0.20 32.71 20.23
C VAL A 138 -0.47 31.21 20.27
N GLU A 139 0.35 30.46 19.53
CA GLU A 139 0.34 29.00 19.53
C GLU A 139 1.10 28.47 20.76
N ASP A 140 0.55 27.44 21.41
CA ASP A 140 1.29 26.71 22.44
C ASP A 140 2.47 25.96 21.77
N PRO A 141 3.70 26.05 22.29
CA PRO A 141 4.87 25.37 21.72
C PRO A 141 4.73 23.85 21.62
N LYS A 142 3.72 23.24 22.26
CA LYS A 142 3.38 21.82 22.15
C LYS A 142 2.56 21.47 20.91
N VAL A 143 1.87 22.42 20.27
CA VAL A 143 1.00 22.16 19.10
C VAL A 143 1.74 21.46 17.95
N PRO A 144 2.97 21.87 17.57
CA PRO A 144 3.73 21.15 16.53
C PRO A 144 4.04 19.69 16.89
N TRP A 145 4.28 19.38 18.17
CA TRP A 145 4.49 18.01 18.63
C TRP A 145 3.23 17.16 18.52
N PHE A 146 2.05 17.74 18.77
CA PHE A 146 0.78 17.05 18.56
C PHE A 146 0.49 16.81 17.08
N HIS A 147 0.86 17.73 16.18
CA HIS A 147 0.79 17.47 14.74
C HIS A 147 1.70 16.32 14.32
N ALA A 148 2.93 16.26 14.83
CA ALA A 148 3.85 15.16 14.55
C ALA A 148 3.31 13.82 15.07
N TYR A 149 2.74 13.80 16.28
CA TYR A 149 2.08 12.60 16.83
C TYR A 149 0.86 12.20 16.01
N ASN A 150 0.00 13.14 15.60
CA ASN A 150 -1.18 12.86 14.78
C ASN A 150 -0.78 12.23 13.42
N LEU A 151 0.29 12.72 12.80
CA LEU A 151 0.84 12.13 11.57
C LEU A 151 1.39 10.71 11.80
N PHE A 152 2.10 10.51 12.91
CA PHE A 152 2.58 9.18 13.29
C PHE A 152 1.42 8.21 13.53
N ALA A 153 0.38 8.64 14.25
CA ALA A 153 -0.82 7.89 14.53
C ALA A 153 -1.55 7.50 13.22
N LEU A 154 -1.64 8.43 12.25
CA LEU A 154 -2.17 8.12 10.92
C LEU A 154 -1.39 6.99 10.26
N PHE A 155 -0.06 7.09 10.16
CA PHE A 155 0.74 6.04 9.53
C PHE A 155 0.58 4.69 10.24
N TRP A 156 0.62 4.70 11.58
CA TRP A 156 0.47 3.47 12.35
C TRP A 156 -0.90 2.83 12.14
N SER A 157 -1.98 3.59 12.23
CA SER A 157 -3.35 3.11 11.97
C SER A 157 -3.51 2.59 10.54
N MET A 158 -2.97 3.27 9.53
CA MET A 158 -3.04 2.81 8.15
C MET A 158 -2.33 1.45 7.95
N PHE A 159 -1.12 1.29 8.50
CA PHE A 159 -0.40 0.01 8.45
C PHE A 159 -1.07 -1.08 9.29
N PHE A 160 -1.67 -0.71 10.42
CA PHE A 160 -2.42 -1.65 11.26
C PHE A 160 -3.62 -2.22 10.52
N VAL A 161 -4.41 -1.36 9.86
CA VAL A 161 -5.58 -1.78 9.09
C VAL A 161 -5.18 -2.64 7.88
N SER A 162 -4.07 -2.30 7.19
CA SER A 162 -3.53 -3.15 6.13
C SER A 162 -3.10 -4.53 6.65
N ALA A 163 -2.33 -4.57 7.73
CA ALA A 163 -1.89 -5.82 8.36
C ALA A 163 -3.07 -6.69 8.82
N PHE A 164 -4.11 -6.06 9.37
CA PHE A 164 -5.37 -6.70 9.73
C PHE A 164 -6.01 -7.37 8.52
N GLY A 165 -6.12 -6.64 7.40
CA GLY A 165 -6.65 -7.17 6.16
C GLY A 165 -5.87 -8.39 5.65
N GLU A 166 -4.55 -8.27 5.59
CA GLU A 166 -3.64 -9.33 5.13
C GLU A 166 -3.79 -10.61 5.96
N MET A 167 -3.81 -10.49 7.30
CA MET A 167 -3.87 -11.67 8.16
C MET A 167 -5.24 -12.36 8.13
N VAL A 168 -6.35 -11.61 8.00
CA VAL A 168 -7.68 -12.21 7.83
C VAL A 168 -7.77 -13.00 6.53
N LEU A 169 -7.31 -12.42 5.42
CA LEU A 169 -7.26 -13.10 4.12
C LEU A 169 -6.34 -14.33 4.17
N ALA A 170 -5.15 -14.19 4.77
CA ALA A 170 -4.22 -15.29 4.92
C ALA A 170 -4.82 -16.45 5.72
N GLY A 171 -5.51 -16.17 6.83
CA GLY A 171 -6.17 -17.21 7.61
C GLY A 171 -7.33 -17.90 6.87
N ALA A 172 -8.02 -17.19 5.98
CA ALA A 172 -9.07 -17.77 5.13
C ALA A 172 -8.47 -18.67 4.04
N PHE A 173 -7.48 -18.19 3.29
CA PHE A 173 -6.82 -18.99 2.24
C PHE A 173 -6.00 -20.16 2.80
N ALA A 174 -5.38 -20.01 3.96
CA ALA A 174 -4.74 -21.12 4.66
C ALA A 174 -5.75 -22.20 5.04
N SER A 175 -6.93 -21.82 5.54
CA SER A 175 -8.00 -22.79 5.84
C SER A 175 -8.49 -23.53 4.59
N TRP A 176 -8.45 -22.88 3.42
CA TRP A 176 -8.74 -23.55 2.15
C TRP A 176 -7.63 -24.52 1.74
N TYR A 177 -6.35 -24.14 1.89
CA TYR A 177 -5.21 -24.97 1.48
C TYR A 177 -5.18 -26.30 2.24
N TRP A 178 -5.25 -26.24 3.58
CA TRP A 178 -5.02 -27.37 4.48
C TRP A 178 -6.21 -28.32 4.63
N VAL A 179 -7.27 -28.17 3.82
CA VAL A 179 -8.39 -29.11 3.77
C VAL A 179 -8.26 -29.99 2.52
N PHE A 180 -8.29 -31.32 2.70
CA PHE A 180 -8.21 -32.27 1.57
C PHE A 180 -9.41 -32.17 0.63
N ASP A 181 -10.60 -32.20 1.21
CA ASP A 181 -11.86 -32.15 0.48
C ASP A 181 -12.35 -30.70 0.43
N LYS A 182 -12.20 -30.05 -0.73
CA LYS A 182 -12.53 -28.64 -0.89
C LYS A 182 -14.02 -28.34 -0.70
N SER A 183 -14.90 -29.35 -0.74
CA SER A 183 -16.32 -29.19 -0.39
C SER A 183 -16.55 -28.91 1.10
N LYS A 184 -15.59 -29.29 1.96
CA LYS A 184 -15.63 -29.10 3.42
C LYS A 184 -14.98 -27.80 3.89
N VAL A 185 -14.60 -26.92 2.95
CA VAL A 185 -14.11 -25.59 3.31
C VAL A 185 -15.24 -24.84 4.03
N PRO A 186 -14.98 -24.22 5.18
CA PRO A 186 -16.04 -23.55 5.92
C PRO A 186 -16.70 -22.42 5.12
N THR A 187 -18.03 -22.39 5.11
CA THR A 187 -18.83 -21.38 4.39
C THR A 187 -18.51 -19.95 4.82
N PHE A 188 -18.24 -19.74 6.11
CA PHE A 188 -17.88 -18.43 6.69
C PHE A 188 -16.39 -18.32 7.01
N ALA A 189 -15.50 -18.84 6.14
CA ALA A 189 -14.05 -18.82 6.35
C ALA A 189 -13.48 -17.43 6.68
N VAL A 190 -13.94 -16.37 5.98
CA VAL A 190 -13.52 -14.99 6.25
C VAL A 190 -13.96 -14.53 7.64
N SER A 191 -15.23 -14.73 8.01
CA SER A 191 -15.76 -14.31 9.32
C SER A 191 -15.09 -15.03 10.48
N MET A 192 -14.79 -16.32 10.33
CA MET A 192 -14.03 -17.05 11.35
C MET A 192 -12.58 -16.60 11.44
N SER A 193 -11.94 -16.33 10.30
CA SER A 193 -10.59 -15.75 10.26
C SER A 193 -10.56 -14.37 10.91
N LEU A 194 -11.56 -13.54 10.63
CA LEU A 194 -11.78 -12.23 11.24
C LEU A 194 -11.90 -12.32 12.77
N GLY A 195 -12.76 -13.22 13.26
CA GLY A 195 -12.94 -13.45 14.71
C GLY A 195 -11.65 -13.89 15.40
N ARG A 196 -10.90 -14.82 14.81
CA ARG A 196 -9.59 -15.25 15.34
C ARG A 196 -8.58 -14.09 15.36
N THR A 197 -8.52 -13.32 14.29
CA THR A 197 -7.64 -12.15 14.17
C THR A 197 -7.93 -11.11 15.24
N LEU A 198 -9.21 -10.74 15.41
CA LEU A 198 -9.63 -9.76 16.42
C LEU A 198 -9.37 -10.25 17.85
N ARG A 199 -9.62 -11.54 18.13
CA ARG A 199 -9.51 -12.08 19.48
C ARG A 199 -8.09 -12.35 19.93
N TYR A 200 -7.23 -12.83 19.03
CA TYR A 200 -5.92 -13.40 19.41
C TYR A 200 -4.71 -12.66 18.85
N HIS A 201 -4.88 -11.86 17.79
CA HIS A 201 -3.73 -11.38 17.01
C HIS A 201 -3.63 -9.86 16.86
N THR A 202 -4.53 -9.07 17.46
CA THR A 202 -4.47 -7.60 17.42
C THR A 202 -3.14 -7.04 17.90
N GLY A 203 -2.57 -7.58 18.98
CA GLY A 203 -1.24 -7.18 19.48
C GLY A 203 -0.10 -7.50 18.49
N THR A 204 -0.21 -8.62 17.77
CA THR A 204 0.77 -9.02 16.73
C THR A 204 0.73 -8.03 15.56
N LEU A 205 -0.48 -7.65 15.14
CA LEU A 205 -0.70 -6.65 14.09
C LEU A 205 -0.22 -5.26 14.51
N ALA A 206 -0.52 -4.85 15.74
CA ALA A 206 -0.08 -3.57 16.31
C ALA A 206 1.44 -3.47 16.35
N PHE A 207 2.12 -4.51 16.84
CA PHE A 207 3.58 -4.54 16.88
C PHE A 207 4.22 -4.53 15.48
N GLY A 208 3.75 -5.39 14.57
CA GLY A 208 4.30 -5.43 13.20
C GLY A 208 4.09 -4.12 12.45
N SER A 209 2.88 -3.55 12.50
CA SER A 209 2.58 -2.26 11.88
C SER A 209 3.35 -1.08 12.48
N LEU A 210 3.63 -1.11 13.79
CA LEU A 210 4.42 -0.10 14.47
C LEU A 210 5.85 -0.03 13.91
N ILE A 211 6.49 -1.17 13.65
CA ILE A 211 7.84 -1.23 13.06
C ILE A 211 7.86 -0.51 11.70
N ILE A 212 6.86 -0.76 10.85
CA ILE A 212 6.76 -0.09 9.54
C ILE A 212 6.48 1.41 9.72
N ALA A 213 5.59 1.78 10.66
CA ALA A 213 5.25 3.18 10.94
C ALA A 213 6.47 3.99 11.40
N ILE A 214 7.33 3.44 12.26
CA ILE A 214 8.57 4.09 12.71
C ILE A 214 9.49 4.35 11.52
N VAL A 215 9.75 3.34 10.68
CA VAL A 215 10.61 3.52 9.49
C VAL A 215 10.01 4.52 8.50
N ARG A 216 8.68 4.50 8.33
CA ARG A 216 7.96 5.47 7.51
C ARG A 216 8.12 6.89 8.04
N MET A 217 8.04 7.08 9.37
CA MET A 217 8.22 8.38 10.00
C MET A 217 9.66 8.89 9.83
N ILE A 218 10.66 8.03 10.02
CA ILE A 218 12.07 8.38 9.77
C ILE A 218 12.26 8.83 8.32
N ARG A 219 11.63 8.14 7.36
CA ARG A 219 11.70 8.49 5.94
C ARG A 219 11.09 9.86 5.64
N VAL A 220 9.93 10.16 6.22
CA VAL A 220 9.27 11.48 6.07
C VAL A 220 10.14 12.58 6.67
N ILE A 221 10.74 12.36 7.84
CA ILE A 221 11.66 13.32 8.46
C ILE A 221 12.87 13.59 7.55
N LEU A 222 13.47 12.55 6.97
CA LEU A 222 14.60 12.72 6.05
C LEU A 222 14.21 13.43 4.75
N GLU A 223 12.99 13.23 4.27
CA GLU A 223 12.47 13.95 3.11
C GLU A 223 12.27 15.44 3.42
N TYR A 224 11.75 15.76 4.62
CA TYR A 224 11.65 17.12 5.11
C TYR A 224 13.03 17.78 5.27
N ILE A 225 14.01 17.08 5.88
CA ILE A 225 15.38 17.57 6.04
C ILE A 225 16.01 17.84 4.67
N ASP A 226 15.87 16.95 3.69
CA ASP A 226 16.41 17.17 2.35
C ASP A 226 15.81 18.41 1.68
N HIS A 227 14.51 18.65 1.84
CA HIS A 227 13.88 19.87 1.33
C HIS A 227 14.51 21.12 1.96
N LYS A 228 14.68 21.13 3.29
CA LYS A 228 15.29 22.26 4.02
C LYS A 228 16.78 22.46 3.75
N VAL A 229 17.52 21.38 3.54
CA VAL A 229 18.94 21.46 3.17
C VAL A 229 19.09 22.03 1.76
N LYS A 230 18.25 21.62 0.82
CA LYS A 230 18.27 22.16 -0.56
C LYS A 230 17.99 23.67 -0.62
N GLU A 231 17.15 24.19 0.28
CA GLU A 231 16.90 25.63 0.42
C GLU A 231 18.14 26.40 0.92
N LYS A 232 18.99 25.79 1.76
CA LYS A 232 20.07 26.48 2.49
C LYS A 232 21.48 26.19 1.98
N THR A 233 21.71 25.08 1.27
CA THR A 233 23.07 24.63 0.94
C THR A 233 23.11 23.81 -0.36
N ASP A 234 24.07 24.10 -1.24
CA ASP A 234 24.30 23.39 -2.51
C ASP A 234 25.44 22.35 -2.45
N SER A 235 25.72 21.80 -1.26
CA SER A 235 26.82 20.84 -1.09
C SER A 235 26.50 19.50 -1.74
N LYS A 236 27.28 19.14 -2.76
CA LYS A 236 27.18 17.86 -3.48
C LYS A 236 27.32 16.64 -2.54
N ILE A 237 28.16 16.75 -1.50
CA ILE A 237 28.39 15.68 -0.51
C ILE A 237 27.13 15.43 0.31
N ILE A 238 26.48 16.48 0.81
CA ILE A 238 25.26 16.34 1.61
C ILE A 238 24.13 15.74 0.77
N ARG A 239 24.01 16.16 -0.50
CA ARG A 239 23.03 15.58 -1.44
C ARG A 239 23.29 14.10 -1.71
N ALA A 240 24.55 13.70 -1.89
CA ALA A 240 24.90 12.29 -2.09
C ALA A 240 24.56 11.43 -0.87
N LEU A 241 24.85 11.92 0.35
CA LEU A 241 24.50 11.24 1.61
C LEU A 241 22.99 11.10 1.78
N LEU A 242 22.21 12.17 1.58
CA LEU A 242 20.75 12.13 1.68
C LEU A 242 20.12 11.21 0.64
N CYS A 243 20.68 11.15 -0.57
CA CYS A 243 20.28 10.20 -1.60
C CYS A 243 20.51 8.75 -1.14
N CYS A 244 21.69 8.45 -0.59
CA CYS A 244 22.02 7.13 -0.05
C CYS A 244 21.06 6.72 1.08
N CYS A 245 20.85 7.59 2.08
CA CYS A 245 19.93 7.32 3.20
C CYS A 245 18.49 7.08 2.73
N ARG A 246 18.01 7.85 1.75
CA ARG A 246 16.68 7.64 1.14
C ARG A 246 16.56 6.28 0.47
N CYS A 247 17.57 5.89 -0.31
CA CYS A 247 17.61 4.60 -0.96
C CYS A 247 17.59 3.46 0.08
N CYS A 248 18.48 3.53 1.08
CA CYS A 248 18.55 2.53 2.14
C CYS A 248 17.24 2.39 2.92
N LEU A 249 16.58 3.50 3.27
CA LEU A 249 15.31 3.46 3.99
C LEU A 249 14.14 3.03 3.11
N TRP A 250 14.15 3.36 1.83
CA TRP A 250 13.17 2.80 0.89
C TRP A 250 13.31 1.28 0.79
N CYS A 251 14.55 0.78 0.66
CA CYS A 251 14.85 -0.64 0.68
C CYS A 251 14.43 -1.29 2.01
N LEU A 252 14.73 -0.66 3.15
CA LEU A 252 14.34 -1.15 4.47
C LEU A 252 12.81 -1.20 4.62
N GLU A 253 12.09 -0.15 4.21
CA GLU A 253 10.62 -0.12 4.25
C GLU A 253 10.04 -1.27 3.41
N LYS A 254 10.57 -1.51 2.21
CA LYS A 254 10.16 -2.61 1.34
C LYS A 254 10.46 -3.97 1.96
N PHE A 255 11.65 -4.15 2.51
CA PHE A 255 12.07 -5.38 3.17
C PHE A 255 11.22 -5.69 4.40
N LEU A 256 10.95 -4.69 5.24
CA LEU A 256 10.09 -4.85 6.43
C LEU A 256 8.65 -5.18 6.04
N LYS A 257 8.09 -4.53 5.01
CA LYS A 257 6.77 -4.90 4.47
C LYS A 257 6.74 -6.35 4.00
N PHE A 258 7.79 -6.79 3.29
CA PHE A 258 7.92 -8.18 2.86
C PHE A 258 7.96 -9.16 4.04
N ILE A 259 8.81 -8.91 5.05
CA ILE A 259 8.88 -9.78 6.24
C ILE A 259 7.54 -9.80 6.98
N ASN A 260 6.94 -8.63 7.22
CA ASN A 260 5.69 -8.52 7.98
C ASN A 260 4.56 -9.29 7.32
N ARG A 261 4.35 -9.12 6.02
CA ARG A 261 3.32 -9.83 5.26
C ARG A 261 3.47 -11.35 5.42
N ASN A 262 4.67 -11.87 5.22
CA ASN A 262 4.95 -13.31 5.36
C ASN A 262 4.85 -13.80 6.83
N ALA A 263 5.23 -12.96 7.79
CA ALA A 263 5.06 -13.25 9.21
C ALA A 263 3.58 -13.36 9.58
N TYR A 264 2.72 -12.47 9.06
CA TYR A 264 1.27 -12.53 9.30
C TYR A 264 0.63 -13.78 8.71
N VAL A 265 1.05 -14.21 7.51
CA VAL A 265 0.62 -15.50 6.94
C VAL A 265 1.01 -16.65 7.88
N TYR A 266 2.25 -16.68 8.35
CA TYR A 266 2.72 -17.72 9.26
C TYR A 266 2.00 -17.70 10.62
N CYS A 267 1.73 -16.50 11.16
CA CYS A 267 0.88 -16.30 12.34
C CYS A 267 -0.53 -16.86 12.12
N ALA A 268 -1.14 -16.62 10.96
CA ALA A 268 -2.48 -17.07 10.66
C ALA A 268 -2.59 -18.61 10.56
N ILE A 269 -1.52 -19.28 10.14
CA ILE A 269 -1.45 -20.75 10.06
C ILE A 269 -1.22 -21.36 11.45
N TYR A 270 -0.27 -20.84 12.22
CA TYR A 270 0.24 -21.53 13.43
C TYR A 270 -0.11 -20.88 14.77
N GLY A 271 -0.70 -19.68 14.76
CA GLY A 271 -1.06 -18.95 15.98
C GLY A 271 0.14 -18.50 16.82
N LYS A 272 1.34 -18.36 16.24
CA LYS A 272 2.56 -17.93 16.95
C LYS A 272 2.68 -16.40 16.98
N ASN A 273 3.48 -15.88 17.92
CA ASN A 273 3.76 -14.44 18.01
C ASN A 273 4.59 -13.93 16.82
N PHE A 274 4.61 -12.61 16.65
CA PHE A 274 5.21 -11.95 15.47
C PHE A 274 6.67 -12.36 15.21
N CYS A 275 7.56 -12.24 16.20
CA CYS A 275 8.99 -12.45 16.00
C CYS A 275 9.32 -13.90 15.62
N VAL A 276 8.66 -14.87 16.25
CA VAL A 276 8.84 -16.30 15.93
C VAL A 276 8.33 -16.57 14.52
N SER A 277 7.15 -16.07 14.18
CA SER A 277 6.56 -16.22 12.85
C SER A 277 7.41 -15.56 11.75
N ALA A 278 7.94 -14.36 12.00
CA ALA A 278 8.82 -13.65 11.08
C ALA A 278 10.10 -14.44 10.82
N LYS A 279 10.76 -14.95 11.88
CA LYS A 279 11.96 -15.78 11.74
C LYS A 279 11.70 -17.04 10.92
N ASN A 280 10.62 -17.77 11.23
CA ASN A 280 10.31 -19.02 10.56
C ASN A 280 9.88 -18.82 9.10
N ALA A 281 9.01 -17.83 8.84
CA ALA A 281 8.59 -17.48 7.49
C ALA A 281 9.78 -17.04 6.63
N PHE A 282 10.63 -16.16 7.17
CA PHE A 282 11.84 -15.71 6.48
C PHE A 282 12.81 -16.86 6.19
N SER A 283 13.06 -17.74 7.15
CA SER A 283 13.91 -18.92 6.96
C SER A 283 13.37 -19.87 5.90
N LEU A 284 12.06 -20.11 5.87
CA LEU A 284 11.40 -20.93 4.86
C LEU A 284 11.52 -20.34 3.45
N ILE A 285 11.29 -19.03 3.33
CA ILE A 285 11.40 -18.28 2.09
C ILE A 285 12.84 -18.29 1.57
N MET A 286 13.83 -18.00 2.43
CA MET A 286 15.23 -17.91 2.01
C MET A 286 15.77 -19.24 1.48
N ARG A 287 15.38 -20.37 2.09
CA ARG A 287 15.71 -21.71 1.57
C ARG A 287 15.10 -22.00 0.19
N ASN A 288 14.05 -21.26 -0.18
CA ASN A 288 13.33 -21.42 -1.43
C ASN A 288 13.34 -20.15 -2.29
N ILE A 289 14.34 -19.26 -2.13
CA ILE A 289 14.34 -17.90 -2.68
C ILE A 289 14.10 -17.85 -4.19
N VAL A 290 14.67 -18.78 -4.96
CA VAL A 290 14.49 -18.84 -6.42
C VAL A 290 13.01 -19.09 -6.78
N ARG A 291 12.31 -19.95 -6.02
CA ARG A 291 10.87 -20.19 -6.25
C ARG A 291 10.06 -18.95 -5.91
N VAL A 292 10.42 -18.27 -4.82
CA VAL A 292 9.76 -17.05 -4.36
C VAL A 292 9.88 -15.95 -5.41
N VAL A 293 11.11 -15.68 -5.90
CA VAL A 293 11.35 -14.64 -6.91
C VAL A 293 10.61 -14.94 -8.21
N VAL A 294 10.61 -16.19 -8.68
CA VAL A 294 9.87 -16.56 -9.90
C VAL A 294 8.37 -16.38 -9.72
N LEU A 295 7.82 -16.81 -8.58
CA LEU A 295 6.40 -16.64 -8.29
C LEU A 295 6.01 -15.16 -8.24
N ASP A 296 6.77 -14.34 -7.51
CA ASP A 296 6.58 -12.89 -7.38
C ASP A 296 6.50 -12.23 -8.76
N LYS A 297 7.51 -12.48 -9.62
CA LYS A 297 7.55 -11.86 -10.96
C LYS A 297 6.46 -12.34 -11.91
N VAL A 298 6.12 -13.63 -11.89
CA VAL A 298 5.02 -14.15 -12.71
C VAL A 298 3.68 -13.60 -12.23
N THR A 299 3.48 -13.52 -10.92
CA THR A 299 2.25 -12.99 -10.31
C THR A 299 2.09 -11.51 -10.61
N ASP A 300 3.11 -10.68 -10.33
CA ASP A 300 3.11 -9.25 -10.64
C ASP A 300 2.75 -8.97 -12.10
N PHE A 301 3.38 -9.70 -13.03
CA PHE A 301 3.12 -9.55 -14.45
C PHE A 301 1.68 -9.91 -14.83
N LEU A 302 1.18 -11.05 -14.36
CA LEU A 302 -0.18 -11.51 -14.68
C LEU A 302 -1.25 -10.60 -14.07
N LEU A 303 -1.08 -10.17 -12.82
CA LEU A 303 -2.03 -9.26 -12.17
C LEU A 303 -1.97 -7.86 -12.79
N PHE A 304 -0.80 -7.40 -13.25
CA PHE A 304 -0.68 -6.16 -14.00
C PHE A 304 -1.45 -6.22 -15.32
N ILE A 305 -1.27 -7.28 -16.12
CA ILE A 305 -2.03 -7.45 -17.37
C ILE A 305 -3.53 -7.51 -17.09
N GLY A 306 -3.95 -8.32 -16.10
CA GLY A 306 -5.36 -8.41 -15.72
C GLY A 306 -5.95 -7.04 -15.36
N LYS A 307 -5.21 -6.24 -14.59
CA LYS A 307 -5.60 -4.87 -14.23
C LYS A 307 -5.71 -3.97 -15.46
N MET A 308 -4.72 -3.99 -16.35
CA MET A 308 -4.72 -3.16 -17.56
C MET A 308 -5.84 -3.54 -18.52
N VAL A 309 -6.17 -4.83 -18.65
CA VAL A 309 -7.30 -5.29 -19.48
C VAL A 309 -8.63 -4.79 -18.93
N VAL A 310 -8.85 -4.88 -17.62
CA VAL A 310 -10.10 -4.40 -16.99
C VAL A 310 -10.22 -2.87 -17.12
N VAL A 311 -9.16 -2.14 -16.78
CA VAL A 311 -9.16 -0.66 -16.82
C VAL A 311 -9.26 -0.16 -18.25
N GLY A 312 -8.49 -0.74 -19.17
CA GLY A 312 -8.51 -0.38 -20.59
C GLY A 312 -9.86 -0.72 -21.25
N GLY A 313 -10.39 -1.91 -20.98
CA GLY A 313 -11.69 -2.35 -21.50
C GLY A 313 -12.83 -1.44 -21.05
N ILE A 314 -12.88 -1.09 -19.76
CA ILE A 314 -13.89 -0.18 -19.22
C ILE A 314 -13.66 1.26 -19.71
N GLY A 315 -12.42 1.71 -19.84
CA GLY A 315 -12.10 3.02 -20.40
C GLY A 315 -12.55 3.16 -21.87
N VAL A 316 -12.27 2.16 -22.70
CA VAL A 316 -12.71 2.11 -24.10
C VAL A 316 -14.24 2.04 -24.19
N ALA A 317 -14.88 1.18 -23.39
CA ALA A 317 -16.34 1.08 -23.36
C ALA A 317 -16.98 2.41 -22.94
N SER A 318 -16.42 3.07 -21.92
CA SER A 318 -16.88 4.39 -21.46
C SER A 318 -16.72 5.44 -22.56
N PHE A 319 -15.59 5.42 -23.28
CA PHE A 319 -15.35 6.33 -24.40
C PHE A 319 -16.43 6.21 -25.46
N PHE A 320 -16.72 4.99 -25.96
CA PHE A 320 -17.75 4.78 -26.98
C PHE A 320 -19.16 5.15 -26.51
N ILE A 321 -19.49 4.89 -25.24
CA ILE A 321 -20.79 5.26 -24.67
C ILE A 321 -20.95 6.78 -24.64
N PHE A 322 -19.97 7.50 -24.08
CA PHE A 322 -20.08 8.95 -23.89
C PHE A 322 -19.77 9.76 -25.15
N SER A 323 -19.08 9.18 -26.15
CA SER A 323 -18.93 9.80 -27.48
C SER A 323 -20.20 9.70 -28.33
N GLY A 324 -21.20 8.93 -27.90
CA GLY A 324 -22.46 8.75 -28.63
C GLY A 324 -22.37 7.78 -29.82
N GLU A 325 -21.28 7.04 -29.95
CA GLU A 325 -21.06 6.09 -31.04
C GLU A 325 -21.80 4.75 -30.87
N VAL A 326 -22.40 4.51 -29.68
CA VAL A 326 -23.18 3.30 -29.40
C VAL A 326 -24.66 3.48 -29.81
N PRO A 327 -25.16 2.73 -30.81
CA PRO A 327 -26.56 2.81 -31.22
C PRO A 327 -27.49 2.43 -30.06
N GLY A 328 -28.53 3.25 -29.81
CA GLY A 328 -29.56 2.98 -28.80
C GLY A 328 -29.26 3.50 -27.38
N VAL A 329 -28.05 3.98 -27.11
CA VAL A 329 -27.70 4.56 -25.79
C VAL A 329 -27.71 6.10 -25.81
N GLY A 330 -27.32 6.70 -26.94
CA GLY A 330 -27.28 8.16 -27.13
C GLY A 330 -28.53 8.92 -26.67
N PRO A 331 -29.78 8.47 -26.97
CA PRO A 331 -31.00 9.17 -26.55
C PRO A 331 -31.24 9.20 -25.03
N HIS A 332 -30.58 8.33 -24.27
CA HIS A 332 -30.72 8.25 -22.81
C HIS A 332 -29.62 9.01 -22.06
N LEU A 333 -28.63 9.54 -22.77
CA LEU A 333 -27.53 10.30 -22.18
C LEU A 333 -27.87 11.80 -22.19
N PRO A 334 -27.60 12.53 -21.09
CA PRO A 334 -27.67 13.98 -21.09
C PRO A 334 -26.72 14.57 -22.13
N GLU A 335 -27.07 15.70 -22.75
CA GLU A 335 -26.11 16.45 -23.56
C GLU A 335 -24.94 16.90 -22.68
N MET A 336 -23.73 16.45 -23.02
CA MET A 336 -22.53 16.75 -22.25
C MET A 336 -21.55 17.58 -23.07
N ASN A 337 -21.19 18.75 -22.54
CA ASN A 337 -20.17 19.62 -23.14
C ASN A 337 -18.76 18.98 -23.14
N TYR A 338 -18.49 18.09 -22.17
CA TYR A 338 -17.19 17.44 -22.00
C TYR A 338 -17.35 15.94 -21.74
N TYR A 339 -17.54 15.16 -22.81
CA TYR A 339 -17.74 13.70 -22.74
C TYR A 339 -16.55 12.95 -22.13
N LEU A 340 -15.33 13.51 -22.20
CA LEU A 340 -14.12 12.89 -21.67
C LEU A 340 -14.04 12.93 -20.13
N THR A 341 -14.70 13.89 -19.46
CA THR A 341 -14.68 14.00 -17.99
C THR A 341 -15.19 12.73 -17.30
N PRO A 342 -16.39 12.21 -17.59
CA PRO A 342 -16.85 10.97 -17.00
C PRO A 342 -16.01 9.76 -17.41
N VAL A 343 -15.46 9.73 -18.64
CA VAL A 343 -14.54 8.66 -19.07
C VAL A 343 -13.30 8.62 -18.19
N ILE A 344 -12.68 9.77 -17.92
CA ILE A 344 -11.51 9.87 -17.03
C ILE A 344 -11.88 9.42 -15.60
N ILE A 345 -12.99 9.92 -15.06
CA ILE A 345 -13.45 9.57 -13.71
C ILE A 345 -13.71 8.06 -13.59
N ILE A 346 -14.42 7.47 -14.55
CA ILE A 346 -14.72 6.03 -14.58
C ILE A 346 -13.44 5.21 -14.73
N THR A 347 -12.51 5.63 -15.58
CA THR A 347 -11.23 4.91 -15.79
C THR A 347 -10.39 4.92 -14.51
N ILE A 348 -10.27 6.08 -13.85
CA ILE A 348 -9.56 6.22 -12.58
C ILE A 348 -10.23 5.40 -11.48
N GLY A 349 -11.56 5.50 -11.34
CA GLY A 349 -12.33 4.72 -10.38
C GLY A 349 -12.16 3.22 -10.59
N THR A 350 -12.21 2.77 -11.85
CA THR A 350 -11.97 1.38 -12.24
C THR A 350 -10.57 0.92 -11.86
N PHE A 351 -9.54 1.76 -12.03
CA PHE A 351 -8.18 1.41 -11.62
C PHE A 351 -8.06 1.13 -10.12
N PHE A 352 -8.69 1.96 -9.28
CA PHE A 352 -8.69 1.73 -7.83
C PHE A 352 -9.46 0.48 -7.44
N ILE A 353 -10.66 0.28 -8.01
CA ILE A 353 -11.47 -0.91 -7.77
C ILE A 353 -10.69 -2.16 -8.21
N ALA A 354 -10.22 -2.21 -9.46
CA ALA A 354 -9.44 -3.34 -9.97
C ALA A 354 -8.22 -3.62 -9.08
N SER A 355 -7.51 -2.58 -8.64
CA SER A 355 -6.37 -2.74 -7.72
C SER A 355 -6.76 -3.44 -6.42
N ALA A 356 -7.86 -3.05 -5.78
CA ALA A 356 -8.36 -3.69 -4.57
C ALA A 356 -8.63 -5.21 -4.76
N PHE A 357 -9.27 -5.59 -5.87
CA PHE A 357 -9.55 -7.00 -6.17
C PHE A 357 -8.28 -7.79 -6.46
N PHE A 358 -7.35 -7.22 -7.25
CA PHE A 358 -6.08 -7.87 -7.55
C PHE A 358 -5.17 -8.01 -6.31
N ASP A 359 -5.26 -7.11 -5.33
CA ASP A 359 -4.52 -7.21 -4.07
C ASP A 359 -5.00 -8.41 -3.23
N VAL A 360 -6.31 -8.72 -3.22
CA VAL A 360 -6.85 -9.96 -2.60
C VAL A 360 -6.27 -11.19 -3.27
N TYR A 361 -6.21 -11.18 -4.60
CA TYR A 361 -5.65 -12.27 -5.37
C TYR A 361 -4.15 -12.47 -5.07
N ALA A 362 -3.38 -11.38 -5.01
CA ALA A 362 -1.97 -11.42 -4.62
C ALA A 362 -1.79 -12.04 -3.21
N MET A 363 -2.65 -11.66 -2.26
CA MET A 363 -2.65 -12.27 -0.92
C MET A 363 -2.97 -13.76 -0.94
N ALA A 364 -3.87 -14.20 -1.82
CA ALA A 364 -4.16 -15.63 -2.01
C ALA A 364 -2.93 -16.38 -2.51
N VAL A 365 -2.27 -15.87 -3.55
CA VAL A 365 -1.06 -16.48 -4.13
C VAL A 365 0.04 -16.63 -3.07
N ASP A 366 0.36 -15.56 -2.35
CA ASP A 366 1.41 -15.60 -1.32
C ASP A 366 1.10 -16.58 -0.19
N THR A 367 -0.16 -16.59 0.26
CA THR A 367 -0.60 -17.48 1.33
C THR A 367 -0.49 -18.94 0.91
N LEU A 368 -1.05 -19.28 -0.26
CA LEU A 368 -1.01 -20.66 -0.75
C LEU A 368 0.43 -21.09 -1.06
N PHE A 369 1.29 -20.17 -1.51
CA PHE A 369 2.69 -20.47 -1.72
C PHE A 369 3.43 -20.76 -0.42
N LEU A 370 3.23 -19.96 0.63
CA LEU A 370 3.86 -20.23 1.92
C LEU A 370 3.35 -21.56 2.51
N CYS A 371 2.04 -21.84 2.41
CA CYS A 371 1.48 -23.13 2.77
C CYS A 371 2.10 -24.28 1.98
N PHE A 372 2.30 -24.10 0.67
CA PHE A 372 2.95 -25.07 -0.21
C PHE A 372 4.41 -25.33 0.16
N LEU A 373 5.17 -24.29 0.53
CA LEU A 373 6.54 -24.46 1.00
C LEU A 373 6.57 -25.25 2.32
N GLU A 374 5.68 -24.94 3.25
CA GLU A 374 5.53 -25.69 4.51
C GLU A 374 5.14 -27.16 4.26
N ASP A 375 4.16 -27.39 3.39
CA ASP A 375 3.71 -28.73 3.00
C ASP A 375 4.84 -29.55 2.37
N CYS A 376 5.72 -28.91 1.58
CA CYS A 376 6.89 -29.56 1.02
C CYS A 376 7.94 -29.96 2.06
N GLU A 377 8.03 -29.26 3.19
CA GLU A 377 9.04 -29.51 4.23
C GLU A 377 8.54 -30.46 5.32
N ARG A 378 7.26 -30.40 5.66
CA ARG A 378 6.69 -31.19 6.76
C ARG A 378 6.14 -32.53 6.32
N ASN A 379 5.63 -32.62 5.11
CA ASN A 379 4.98 -33.82 4.60
C ASN A 379 5.92 -34.58 3.68
N ASP A 380 5.85 -35.91 3.76
CA ASP A 380 6.67 -36.83 2.98
C ASP A 380 5.84 -37.73 2.05
N GLY A 381 4.50 -37.66 2.17
CA GLY A 381 3.55 -38.45 1.38
C GLY A 381 3.20 -39.80 2.02
N SER A 382 3.62 -40.06 3.26
CA SER A 382 3.16 -41.21 4.06
C SER A 382 1.70 -41.05 4.51
N ALA A 383 1.09 -42.14 5.01
CA ALA A 383 -0.23 -42.14 5.64
C ALA A 383 -0.32 -41.11 6.78
N GLU A 384 0.75 -40.97 7.57
CA GLU A 384 0.82 -40.07 8.73
C GLU A 384 1.05 -38.62 8.33
N LYS A 385 1.79 -38.39 7.24
CA LYS A 385 2.18 -37.06 6.75
C LYS A 385 1.93 -36.90 5.24
N PRO A 386 0.66 -36.96 4.79
CA PRO A 386 0.30 -36.79 3.41
C PRO A 386 0.50 -35.35 2.92
N TYR A 387 0.85 -35.18 1.66
CA TYR A 387 0.86 -33.87 1.01
C TYR A 387 -0.57 -33.34 0.81
N PHE A 388 -0.79 -32.09 1.17
CA PHE A 388 -2.07 -31.38 1.00
C PHE A 388 -2.17 -30.66 -0.35
N MET A 389 -1.05 -30.39 -1.01
CA MET A 389 -0.98 -29.76 -2.31
C MET A 389 -1.78 -30.54 -3.37
N SER A 390 -2.27 -29.82 -4.39
CA SER A 390 -3.06 -30.41 -5.47
C SER A 390 -2.33 -31.53 -6.23
N LYS A 391 -3.10 -32.44 -6.86
CA LYS A 391 -2.57 -33.49 -7.76
C LYS A 391 -1.65 -32.92 -8.85
N ASP A 392 -1.95 -31.73 -9.38
CA ASP A 392 -1.11 -31.04 -10.37
C ASP A 392 0.26 -30.63 -9.80
N LEU A 393 0.29 -30.05 -8.60
CA LEU A 393 1.54 -29.66 -7.94
C LEU A 393 2.40 -30.88 -7.59
N MET A 394 1.77 -31.95 -7.10
CA MET A 394 2.42 -33.24 -6.85
C MET A 394 3.06 -33.79 -8.13
N ARG A 395 2.33 -33.78 -9.25
CA ARG A 395 2.85 -34.20 -10.57
C ARG A 395 4.03 -33.35 -11.04
N ILE A 396 3.98 -32.03 -10.90
CA ILE A 396 5.07 -31.12 -11.29
C ILE A 396 6.35 -31.38 -10.48
N LEU A 397 6.21 -31.74 -9.20
CA LEU A 397 7.33 -32.04 -8.31
C LEU A 397 7.75 -33.51 -8.29
N ASN A 398 7.06 -34.37 -9.04
CA ASN A 398 7.22 -35.82 -8.98
C ASN A 398 7.09 -36.39 -7.55
N LYS A 399 6.08 -35.88 -6.80
CA LYS A 399 5.69 -36.34 -5.46
C LYS A 399 4.36 -37.08 -5.53
N LYS A 400 4.10 -38.00 -4.60
CA LYS A 400 2.82 -38.74 -4.48
C LYS A 400 2.52 -39.06 -3.02
N ASN A 401 1.24 -39.20 -2.69
CA ASN A 401 0.78 -39.78 -1.42
C ASN A 401 0.63 -41.29 -1.58
N LYS A 402 1.21 -42.07 -0.67
CA LYS A 402 1.37 -43.53 -0.80
C LYS A 402 0.07 -44.33 -0.69
N ASP A 403 -0.99 -43.77 -0.09
CA ASP A 403 -2.18 -44.54 0.27
C ASP A 403 -3.45 -44.21 -0.55
N LYS A 404 -3.38 -43.33 -1.56
CA LYS A 404 -4.55 -43.00 -2.39
C LYS A 404 -4.75 -43.86 -3.64
N ASP A 405 -3.87 -44.83 -3.89
CA ASP A 405 -3.99 -45.77 -5.02
C ASP A 405 -4.75 -47.07 -4.64
N LYS A 406 -5.42 -47.13 -3.47
CA LYS A 406 -6.16 -48.32 -3.01
C LYS A 406 -7.69 -48.16 -2.89
N GLU A 407 -8.25 -46.99 -3.22
CA GLU A 407 -9.70 -46.71 -3.10
C GLU A 407 -10.29 -45.94 -4.30
N GLU A 408 -9.71 -46.04 -5.50
CA GLU A 408 -10.41 -45.68 -6.76
C GLU A 408 -11.04 -46.92 -7.42
#